data_AF-A0A6P0Z6J5-F1
#
_entry.id   AF-A0A6P0Z6J5-F1
#
_cell.length_a   1.000
_cell.length_b   1.000
_cell.length_c   1.000
_cell.angle_alpha   90.00
_cell.angle_beta   90.00
_cell.angle_gamma   90.00
#
_symmetry.space_group_name_H-M   'P 1'
#
loop_
_entity.id
_entity.type
_entity.pdbx_description
1 polymer ?
#
loop_
_entity_poly.entity_id
_entity_poly.type
_entity_poly.pdbx_seq_one_letter_code
_entity_poly.pdbx_strand_id
1 'polypeptide(L)'
;MMNRVCWDDGAIPAFIEMADGNQSDKTRFGALMQEFKHQWEFDGLYVSDGALYSADNLARLTGLEWLTRVPLTNKVASHLVEHLSEDAFISLDVEGYRFATVCTHYGNVPRWVVIESEARLQSDLKRWGQTLEASERSAQSAWKTLSSVSFACEADAIEAAQRLSQQWSWHRLEHLSVEQHPHSDALIQAQQTLPNQVGKPTQ
;
A
#
# COMPACT_ATOMS: atom_id res chain seq x y z
N MET A 1 -25.72 6.35 6.75
CA MET A 1 -24.64 5.36 7.03
C MET A 1 -25.14 4.43 8.14
N MET A 2 -24.56 3.25 8.33
CA MET A 2 -25.02 2.31 9.36
C MET A 2 -23.83 1.76 10.15
N ASN A 3 -23.83 1.99 11.45
CA ASN A 3 -22.83 1.46 12.39
C ASN A 3 -23.38 0.20 13.04
N ARG A 4 -22.54 -0.84 13.20
CA ARG A 4 -22.98 -2.14 13.70
C ARG A 4 -21.95 -2.76 14.62
N VAL A 5 -22.44 -3.44 15.66
CA VAL A 5 -21.67 -4.43 16.45
C VAL A 5 -22.30 -5.78 16.16
N CYS A 6 -21.49 -6.77 15.81
CA CYS A 6 -21.95 -8.11 15.43
C CYS A 6 -21.32 -9.17 16.32
N TRP A 7 -22.06 -10.24 16.58
CA TRP A 7 -21.51 -11.45 17.21
C TRP A 7 -20.68 -12.27 16.21
N ASP A 8 -19.68 -12.99 16.73
CA ASP A 8 -18.68 -13.73 15.98
C ASP A 8 -19.28 -14.86 15.10
N ASP A 9 -20.36 -15.50 15.55
CA ASP A 9 -20.84 -16.77 14.99
C ASP A 9 -21.90 -16.65 13.88
N GLY A 10 -22.25 -15.45 13.41
CA GLY A 10 -23.29 -15.34 12.37
C GLY A 10 -23.49 -13.99 11.71
N ALA A 11 -22.59 -13.02 11.91
CA ALA A 11 -22.77 -11.64 11.48
C ALA A 11 -24.13 -11.03 11.92
N ILE A 12 -24.73 -11.59 12.97
CA ILE A 12 -25.98 -11.12 13.56
C ILE A 12 -25.66 -9.84 14.32
N PRO A 13 -26.26 -8.70 13.95
CA PRO A 13 -26.01 -7.46 14.65
C PRO A 13 -26.61 -7.50 16.06
N ALA A 14 -25.74 -7.36 17.06
CA ALA A 14 -26.10 -7.13 18.45
C ALA A 14 -26.59 -5.68 18.68
N PHE A 15 -26.02 -4.76 17.89
CA PHE A 15 -26.32 -3.34 17.96
C PHE A 15 -26.31 -2.75 16.55
N ILE A 16 -27.23 -1.85 16.29
CA ILE A 16 -27.31 -1.06 15.05
C ILE A 16 -27.58 0.40 15.42
N GLU A 17 -26.77 1.29 14.87
CA GLU A 17 -27.04 2.72 14.87
C GLU A 17 -27.21 3.21 13.43
N MET A 18 -28.30 3.94 13.19
CA MET A 18 -28.52 4.66 11.95
C MET A 18 -27.80 6.01 12.03
N ALA A 19 -26.69 6.12 11.33
CA ALA A 19 -25.80 7.28 11.37
C ALA A 19 -26.03 8.25 10.20
N ASP A 20 -25.72 9.51 10.43
CA ASP A 20 -25.62 10.53 9.38
C ASP A 20 -24.53 10.12 8.37
N GLY A 21 -24.79 10.32 7.08
CA GLY A 21 -23.82 10.05 6.01
C GLY A 21 -22.55 10.90 6.10
N ASN A 22 -22.59 12.02 6.83
CA ASN A 22 -21.43 12.89 7.05
C ASN A 22 -20.61 12.55 8.30
N GLN A 23 -21.08 11.60 9.12
CA GLN A 23 -20.36 11.22 10.34
C GLN A 23 -19.11 10.41 10.01
N SER A 24 -17.98 10.77 10.63
CA SER A 24 -16.75 9.98 10.48
C SER A 24 -16.72 8.82 11.47
N ASP A 25 -16.53 7.60 10.96
CA ASP A 25 -16.34 6.38 11.77
C ASP A 25 -15.24 6.57 12.83
N LYS A 26 -14.14 7.24 12.46
CA LYS A 26 -13.02 7.55 13.36
C LYS A 26 -13.43 8.34 14.58
N THR A 27 -14.48 9.15 14.48
CA THR A 27 -14.97 10.00 15.56
C THR A 27 -16.10 9.35 16.37
N ARG A 28 -16.85 8.41 15.77
CA ARG A 28 -18.00 7.77 16.42
C ARG A 28 -17.64 6.49 17.15
N PHE A 29 -16.75 5.66 16.61
CA PHE A 29 -16.56 4.29 17.09
C PHE A 29 -16.09 4.22 18.55
N GLY A 30 -15.23 5.13 19.01
CA GLY A 30 -14.81 5.16 20.41
C GLY A 30 -15.99 5.37 21.38
N ALA A 31 -16.91 6.28 21.05
CA ALA A 31 -18.12 6.50 21.84
C ALA A 31 -19.09 5.31 21.73
N LEU A 32 -19.26 4.75 20.53
CA LEU A 32 -20.11 3.60 20.28
C LEU A 32 -19.72 2.39 21.15
N MET A 33 -18.41 2.11 21.28
CA MET A 33 -17.90 1.02 22.11
C MET A 33 -18.21 1.23 23.60
N GLN A 34 -18.09 2.48 24.09
CA GLN A 34 -18.44 2.81 25.47
C GLN A 34 -19.95 2.70 25.72
N GLU A 35 -20.78 3.18 24.79
CA GLU A 35 -22.24 3.05 24.84
C GLU A 35 -22.65 1.57 24.85
N PHE A 36 -22.06 0.76 23.99
CA PHE A 36 -22.31 -0.68 23.93
C PHE A 36 -21.93 -1.37 25.25
N LYS A 37 -20.75 -1.07 25.82
CA LYS A 37 -20.31 -1.59 27.13
C LYS A 37 -21.27 -1.20 28.26
N HIS A 38 -21.85 0.00 28.22
CA HIS A 38 -22.79 0.42 29.25
C HIS A 38 -24.14 -0.32 29.16
N GLN A 39 -24.56 -0.68 27.95
CA GLN A 39 -25.82 -1.38 27.71
C GLN A 39 -25.71 -2.90 27.87
N TRP A 40 -24.51 -3.45 27.71
CA TRP A 40 -24.25 -4.88 27.69
C TRP A 40 -23.08 -5.26 28.60
N GLU A 41 -23.29 -6.22 29.50
CA GLU A 41 -22.18 -6.93 30.12
C GLU A 41 -21.67 -7.98 29.15
N PHE A 42 -20.45 -7.76 28.65
CA PHE A 42 -19.77 -8.67 27.75
C PHE A 42 -18.32 -8.82 28.19
N ASP A 43 -17.91 -10.07 28.37
CA ASP A 43 -16.52 -10.44 28.63
C ASP A 43 -15.98 -11.12 27.37
N GLY A 44 -15.11 -10.40 26.65
CA GLY A 44 -14.54 -10.88 25.40
C GLY A 44 -13.83 -9.80 24.59
N LEU A 45 -13.34 -10.21 23.42
CA LEU A 45 -12.48 -9.39 22.57
C LEU A 45 -13.29 -8.54 21.59
N TYR A 46 -13.14 -7.23 21.68
CA TYR A 46 -13.70 -6.28 20.71
C TYR A 46 -12.80 -6.18 19.47
N VAL A 47 -13.28 -6.66 18.32
CA VAL A 47 -12.53 -6.59 17.06
C VAL A 47 -13.09 -5.48 16.17
N SER A 48 -12.23 -4.58 15.70
CA SER A 48 -12.63 -3.48 14.82
C SER A 48 -11.60 -3.23 13.71
N ASP A 49 -12.01 -2.53 12.66
CA ASP A 49 -11.10 -2.10 11.61
C ASP A 49 -10.18 -0.95 12.08
N GLY A 50 -9.38 -0.42 11.17
CA GLY A 50 -8.42 0.64 11.50
C GLY A 50 -8.99 2.03 11.69
N ALA A 51 -10.30 2.26 11.48
CA ALA A 51 -10.93 3.53 11.82
C ALA A 51 -10.95 3.76 13.34
N LEU A 52 -11.01 2.69 14.12
CA LEU A 52 -10.91 2.77 15.58
C LEU A 52 -9.52 3.23 16.05
N TYR A 53 -8.47 3.08 15.24
CA TYR A 53 -7.09 3.38 15.63
C TYR A 53 -6.77 4.90 15.62
N SER A 54 -7.16 5.60 16.66
CA SER A 54 -6.80 7.00 16.95
C SER A 54 -6.44 7.18 18.43
N ALA A 55 -5.61 8.17 18.77
CA ALA A 55 -5.20 8.37 20.17
C ALA A 55 -6.41 8.59 21.11
N ASP A 56 -7.42 9.34 20.66
CA ASP A 56 -8.64 9.59 21.42
C ASP A 56 -9.47 8.31 21.63
N ASN A 57 -9.67 7.52 20.57
CA ASN A 57 -10.40 6.26 20.67
C ASN A 57 -9.65 5.26 21.56
N LEU A 58 -8.34 5.12 21.40
CA LEU A 58 -7.53 4.19 22.18
C LEU A 58 -7.60 4.51 23.69
N ALA A 59 -7.60 5.80 24.06
CA ALA A 59 -7.81 6.21 25.45
C ALA A 59 -9.19 5.79 25.99
N ARG A 60 -10.23 5.85 25.15
CA ARG A 60 -11.61 5.44 25.50
C ARG A 60 -11.78 3.93 25.67
N LEU A 61 -10.88 3.13 25.10
CA LEU A 61 -10.89 1.66 25.19
C LEU A 61 -10.20 1.12 26.45
N THR A 62 -9.76 2.00 27.36
CA THR A 62 -9.14 1.58 28.62
C THR A 62 -10.08 0.67 29.42
N GLY A 63 -9.59 -0.50 29.82
CA GLY A 63 -10.38 -1.50 30.55
C GLY A 63 -11.31 -2.33 29.66
N LEU A 64 -11.03 -2.41 28.36
CA LEU A 64 -11.61 -3.36 27.41
C LEU A 64 -10.51 -4.23 26.80
N GLU A 65 -10.83 -5.48 26.47
CA GLU A 65 -9.99 -6.31 25.61
C GLU A 65 -10.32 -6.01 24.15
N TRP A 66 -9.36 -5.54 23.35
CA TRP A 66 -9.64 -5.14 21.97
C TRP A 66 -8.52 -5.50 20.99
N LEU A 67 -8.91 -5.62 19.73
CA LEU A 67 -8.04 -5.81 18.58
C LEU A 67 -8.48 -4.86 17.45
N THR A 68 -7.60 -3.97 17.02
CA THR A 68 -7.83 -3.11 15.86
C THR A 68 -6.63 -3.08 14.93
N ARG A 69 -6.90 -2.99 13.63
CA ARG A 69 -5.86 -2.87 12.61
C ARG A 69 -5.17 -1.52 12.70
N VAL A 70 -3.84 -1.50 12.79
CA VAL A 70 -3.06 -0.26 12.65
C VAL A 70 -3.04 0.14 11.16
N PRO A 71 -3.54 1.32 10.77
CA PRO A 71 -3.48 1.76 9.38
C PRO A 71 -2.04 2.05 8.95
N LEU A 72 -1.63 1.58 7.77
CA LEU A 72 -0.31 1.90 7.19
C LEU A 72 -0.17 3.36 6.75
N THR A 73 -1.24 4.16 6.82
CA THR A 73 -1.13 5.63 6.73
C THR A 73 -0.45 6.24 7.96
N ASN A 74 -0.33 5.50 9.07
CA ASN A 74 0.54 5.86 10.18
C ASN A 74 2.00 5.66 9.76
N LYS A 75 2.77 6.76 9.71
CA LYS A 75 4.16 6.74 9.26
C LYS A 75 5.06 5.80 10.06
N VAL A 76 4.84 5.68 11.37
CA VAL A 76 5.60 4.76 12.23
C VAL A 76 5.27 3.31 11.87
N ALA A 77 4.00 3.01 11.60
CA ALA A 77 3.58 1.68 11.16
C ALA A 77 4.13 1.32 9.77
N SER A 78 4.04 2.24 8.80
CA SER A 78 4.64 2.04 7.46
C SER A 78 6.12 1.77 7.55
N HIS A 79 6.85 2.66 8.25
CA HIS A 79 8.29 2.53 8.42
C HIS A 79 8.66 1.22 9.13
N LEU A 80 7.90 0.81 10.16
CA LEU A 80 8.14 -0.45 10.85
C LEU A 80 8.03 -1.64 9.89
N VAL A 81 6.94 -1.74 9.13
CA VAL A 81 6.71 -2.88 8.22
C VAL A 81 7.76 -2.93 7.11
N GLU A 82 8.24 -1.80 6.62
CA GLU A 82 9.28 -1.72 5.59
C GLU A 82 10.67 -2.14 6.07
N HIS A 83 10.95 -2.02 7.37
CA HIS A 83 12.29 -2.21 7.95
C HIS A 83 12.37 -3.40 8.92
N LEU A 84 11.29 -4.14 9.08
CA LEU A 84 11.26 -5.30 9.97
C LEU A 84 12.07 -6.45 9.34
N SER A 85 13.04 -6.97 10.09
CA SER A 85 13.85 -8.11 9.63
C SER A 85 13.01 -9.38 9.54
N GLU A 86 13.29 -10.23 8.56
CA GLU A 86 12.68 -11.56 8.46
C GLU A 86 12.96 -12.41 9.71
N ASP A 87 14.12 -12.23 10.34
CA ASP A 87 14.52 -12.93 11.58
C ASP A 87 13.66 -12.53 12.79
N ALA A 88 12.91 -11.42 12.70
CA ALA A 88 12.00 -11.00 13.77
C ALA A 88 10.69 -11.82 13.78
N PHE A 89 10.42 -12.59 12.72
CA PHE A 89 9.19 -13.35 12.59
C PHE A 89 9.32 -14.76 13.17
N ILE A 90 8.28 -15.18 13.86
CA ILE A 90 8.11 -16.52 14.43
C ILE A 90 6.91 -17.15 13.73
N SER A 91 7.03 -18.42 13.33
CA SER A 91 5.92 -19.16 12.74
C SER A 91 4.76 -19.31 13.71
N LEU A 92 3.54 -19.23 13.19
CA LEU A 92 2.34 -19.60 13.93
C LEU A 92 2.03 -21.08 13.72
N ASP A 93 1.18 -21.65 14.58
CA ASP A 93 0.59 -22.98 14.38
C ASP A 93 -0.36 -23.05 13.17
N VAL A 94 -0.61 -21.90 12.52
CA VAL A 94 -1.40 -21.76 11.31
C VAL A 94 -0.45 -21.72 10.11
N GLU A 95 -0.62 -22.70 9.21
CA GLU A 95 0.20 -22.83 8.00
C GLU A 95 0.17 -21.57 7.13
N GLY A 96 1.33 -21.15 6.63
CA GLY A 96 1.49 -19.97 5.78
C GLY A 96 1.38 -18.64 6.52
N TYR A 97 1.38 -18.64 7.86
CA TYR A 97 1.41 -17.42 8.67
C TYR A 97 2.60 -17.40 9.62
N ARG A 98 3.21 -16.22 9.72
CA ARG A 98 4.21 -15.89 10.75
C ARG A 98 3.91 -14.53 11.33
N PHE A 99 4.41 -14.28 12.54
CA PHE A 99 4.17 -13.02 13.23
C PHE A 99 5.42 -12.48 13.91
N ALA A 100 5.44 -11.16 14.07
CA ALA A 100 6.41 -10.46 14.89
C ALA A 100 5.68 -9.55 15.88
N THR A 101 6.22 -9.45 17.09
CA THR A 101 5.68 -8.58 18.13
C THR A 101 6.57 -7.37 18.31
N VAL A 102 5.99 -6.17 18.30
CA VAL A 102 6.72 -4.92 18.45
C VAL A 102 6.09 -4.09 19.57
N CYS A 103 6.90 -3.73 20.56
CA CYS A 103 6.46 -2.82 21.61
C CYS A 103 6.41 -1.39 21.06
N THR A 104 5.31 -0.69 21.28
CA THR A 104 5.16 0.71 20.89
C THR A 104 4.63 1.54 22.05
N HIS A 105 4.70 2.86 21.90
CA HIS A 105 4.14 3.81 22.88
C HIS A 105 3.06 4.71 22.26
N TYR A 106 2.62 4.41 21.03
CA TYR A 106 1.59 5.21 20.36
C TYR A 106 0.25 5.04 21.09
N GLY A 107 -0.33 6.13 21.59
CA GLY A 107 -1.63 6.12 22.27
C GLY A 107 -1.66 5.23 23.52
N ASN A 108 -0.52 5.03 24.19
CA ASN A 108 -0.36 4.09 25.32
C ASN A 108 -0.70 2.63 24.99
N VAL A 109 -0.68 2.26 23.71
CA VAL A 109 -0.89 0.88 23.28
C VAL A 109 0.40 0.09 23.48
N PRO A 110 0.39 -1.01 24.25
CA PRO A 110 1.64 -1.67 24.65
C PRO A 110 2.26 -2.54 23.56
N ARG A 111 1.49 -2.91 22.51
CA ARG A 111 1.91 -3.95 21.57
C ARG A 111 1.28 -3.81 20.19
N TRP A 112 2.10 -3.87 19.16
CA TRP A 112 1.69 -4.19 17.79
C TRP A 112 2.07 -5.63 17.47
N VAL A 113 1.24 -6.26 16.66
CA VAL A 113 1.51 -7.58 16.07
C VAL A 113 1.51 -7.41 14.56
N VAL A 114 2.62 -7.72 13.92
CA VAL A 114 2.73 -7.75 12.46
C VAL A 114 2.50 -9.19 12.03
N ILE A 115 1.49 -9.40 11.20
CA ILE A 115 1.16 -10.71 10.63
C ILE A 115 1.59 -10.71 9.17
N GLU A 116 2.42 -11.67 8.79
CA GLU A 116 2.72 -11.95 7.40
C GLU A 116 1.96 -13.20 6.96
N SER A 117 1.33 -13.10 5.79
CA SER A 117 0.61 -14.19 5.14
C SER A 117 1.30 -14.53 3.84
N GLU A 118 1.79 -15.76 3.72
CA GLU A 118 2.45 -16.25 2.52
C GLU A 118 1.52 -16.16 1.31
N ALA A 119 0.26 -16.55 1.46
CA ALA A 119 -0.74 -16.47 0.39
C ALA A 119 -0.93 -15.02 -0.13
N ARG A 120 -0.94 -14.03 0.77
CA ARG A 120 -1.01 -12.62 0.37
C ARG A 120 0.27 -12.14 -0.28
N LEU A 121 1.43 -12.50 0.25
CA LEU A 121 2.73 -12.18 -0.35
C LEU A 121 2.81 -12.68 -1.79
N GLN A 122 2.44 -13.94 -2.04
CA GLN A 122 2.44 -14.51 -3.39
C GLN A 122 1.44 -13.80 -4.32
N SER A 123 0.25 -13.48 -3.82
CA SER A 123 -0.76 -12.72 -4.57
C SER A 123 -0.24 -11.32 -4.94
N ASP A 124 0.39 -10.62 -4.00
CA ASP A 124 0.90 -9.27 -4.19
C ASP A 124 2.10 -9.26 -5.17
N LEU A 125 3.02 -10.22 -5.04
CA LEU A 125 4.13 -10.40 -5.99
C LEU A 125 3.63 -10.68 -7.41
N LYS A 126 2.61 -11.54 -7.56
CA LYS A 126 2.00 -11.82 -8.86
C LYS A 126 1.36 -10.57 -9.46
N ARG A 127 0.58 -9.82 -8.67
CA ARG A 127 -0.04 -8.57 -9.12
C ARG A 127 1.01 -7.53 -9.49
N TRP A 128 2.09 -7.47 -8.72
CA TRP A 128 3.22 -6.58 -9.00
C TRP A 128 3.91 -6.94 -10.32
N GLY A 129 4.20 -8.22 -10.57
CA GLY A 129 4.74 -8.69 -11.84
C GLY A 129 3.87 -8.33 -13.03
N GLN A 130 2.55 -8.53 -12.94
CA GLN A 130 1.60 -8.13 -13.98
C GLN A 130 1.59 -6.61 -14.22
N THR A 131 1.72 -5.81 -13.16
CA THR A 131 1.79 -4.35 -13.25
C THR A 131 3.08 -3.91 -13.96
N LEU A 132 4.20 -4.55 -13.64
CA LEU A 132 5.50 -4.30 -14.27
C LEU A 132 5.47 -4.66 -15.75
N GLU A 133 4.93 -5.83 -16.12
CA GLU A 133 4.79 -6.25 -17.52
C GLU A 133 3.86 -5.31 -18.33
N ALA A 134 2.78 -4.83 -17.72
CA ALA A 134 1.89 -3.87 -18.36
C ALA A 134 2.58 -2.51 -18.57
N SER A 135 3.31 -2.04 -17.55
CA SER A 135 4.13 -0.83 -17.61
C SER A 135 5.21 -0.94 -18.70
N GLU A 136 5.87 -2.10 -18.80
CA GLU A 136 6.91 -2.34 -19.80
C GLU A 136 6.34 -2.32 -21.22
N ARG A 137 5.21 -3.00 -21.46
CA ARG A 137 4.53 -2.98 -22.76
C ARG A 137 4.12 -1.57 -23.18
N SER A 138 3.63 -0.77 -22.23
CA SER A 138 3.27 0.63 -22.47
C SER A 138 4.52 1.46 -22.84
N ALA A 139 5.60 1.31 -22.07
CA ALA A 139 6.87 2.00 -22.32
C ALA A 139 7.47 1.62 -23.69
N GLN A 140 7.48 0.32 -24.04
CA GLN A 140 7.95 -0.16 -25.34
C GLN A 140 7.12 0.39 -26.50
N SER A 141 5.79 0.45 -26.36
CA SER A 141 4.90 1.02 -27.38
C SER A 141 5.15 2.52 -27.58
N ALA A 142 5.26 3.27 -26.49
CA ALA A 142 5.55 4.69 -26.52
C ALA A 142 6.95 4.98 -27.09
N TRP A 143 7.94 4.15 -26.74
CA TRP A 143 9.29 4.22 -27.30
C TRP A 143 9.28 3.96 -28.82
N LYS A 144 8.62 2.89 -29.28
CA LYS A 144 8.48 2.60 -30.72
C LYS A 144 7.87 3.77 -31.47
N THR A 145 6.81 4.36 -30.91
CA THR A 145 6.16 5.54 -31.48
C THR A 145 7.13 6.71 -31.58
N LEU A 146 7.89 6.99 -30.52
CA LEU A 146 8.85 8.09 -30.51
C LEU A 146 10.03 7.85 -31.48
N SER A 147 10.53 6.62 -31.56
CA SER A 147 11.64 6.25 -32.44
C SER A 147 11.31 6.37 -33.93
N SER A 148 10.01 6.36 -34.28
CA SER A 148 9.55 6.58 -35.66
C SER A 148 9.37 8.06 -36.04
N VAL A 149 9.47 8.99 -35.08
CA VAL A 149 9.33 10.43 -35.32
C VAL A 149 10.66 10.99 -35.80
N SER A 150 10.62 11.81 -36.84
CA SER A 150 11.77 12.58 -37.27
C SER A 150 11.90 13.90 -36.51
N PHE A 151 13.13 14.27 -36.17
CA PHE A 151 13.46 15.49 -35.46
C PHE A 151 14.34 16.40 -36.32
N ALA A 152 14.19 17.71 -36.13
CA ALA A 152 14.96 18.71 -36.87
C ALA A 152 16.45 18.70 -36.47
N CYS A 153 16.76 18.32 -35.23
CA CYS A 153 18.12 18.14 -34.75
C CYS A 153 18.21 17.04 -33.68
N GLU A 154 19.45 16.60 -33.41
CA GLU A 154 19.77 15.61 -32.36
C GLU A 154 19.32 16.06 -30.97
N ALA A 155 19.44 17.35 -30.66
CA ALA A 155 19.09 17.88 -29.34
C ALA A 155 17.59 17.74 -29.05
N ASP A 156 16.73 18.11 -30.00
CA ASP A 156 15.27 17.95 -29.88
C ASP A 156 14.87 16.49 -29.68
N ALA A 157 15.59 15.63 -30.38
CA ALA A 157 15.42 14.20 -30.32
C ALA A 157 15.70 13.65 -28.90
N ILE A 158 16.89 13.95 -28.37
CA ILE A 158 17.30 13.55 -27.03
C ILE A 158 16.35 14.12 -25.97
N GLU A 159 15.94 15.39 -26.10
CA GLU A 159 15.00 16.03 -25.17
C GLU A 159 13.66 15.28 -25.15
N ALA A 160 13.10 14.93 -26.31
CA ALA A 160 11.85 14.19 -26.40
C ALA A 160 11.95 12.79 -25.76
N ALA A 161 13.08 12.09 -25.95
CA ALA A 161 13.34 10.80 -25.31
C ALA A 161 13.43 10.92 -23.78
N GLN A 162 14.13 11.94 -23.28
CA GLN A 162 14.23 12.19 -21.84
C GLN A 162 12.86 12.53 -21.24
N ARG A 163 12.08 13.38 -21.91
CA ARG A 163 10.74 13.77 -21.46
C ARG A 163 9.79 12.58 -21.41
N LEU A 164 9.89 11.67 -22.38
CA LEU A 164 9.14 10.41 -22.37
C LEU A 164 9.58 9.51 -21.20
N SER A 165 10.89 9.35 -20.98
CA SER A 165 11.41 8.53 -19.89
C SER A 165 11.01 9.05 -18.50
N GLN A 166 10.80 10.37 -18.33
CA GLN A 166 10.34 10.96 -17.07
C GLN A 166 8.88 10.64 -16.73
N GLN A 167 8.08 10.21 -17.71
CA GLN A 167 6.68 9.83 -17.48
C GLN A 167 6.54 8.43 -16.89
N TRP A 168 7.61 7.62 -16.93
CA TRP A 168 7.60 6.25 -16.44
C TRP A 168 8.07 6.17 -15.01
N SER A 169 7.30 5.49 -14.15
CA SER A 169 7.67 5.30 -12.75
C SER A 169 8.66 4.14 -12.53
N TRP A 170 8.67 3.16 -13.44
CA TRP A 170 9.37 1.88 -13.26
C TRP A 170 10.39 1.55 -14.36
N HIS A 171 10.49 2.40 -15.38
CA HIS A 171 11.38 2.18 -16.51
C HIS A 171 12.16 3.45 -16.82
N ARG A 172 13.34 3.29 -17.40
CA ARG A 172 14.16 4.38 -17.88
C ARG A 172 14.78 4.01 -19.22
N LEU A 173 15.00 5.01 -20.06
CA LEU A 173 15.83 4.84 -21.25
C LEU A 173 17.31 4.94 -20.85
N GLU A 174 18.10 3.97 -21.30
CA GLU A 174 19.56 3.98 -21.20
C GLU A 174 20.15 3.92 -22.61
N HIS A 175 21.38 4.41 -22.78
CA HIS A 175 22.12 4.34 -24.05
C HIS A 175 21.35 4.85 -25.28
N LEU A 176 20.93 6.12 -25.21
CA LEU A 176 20.32 6.82 -26.35
C LEU A 176 21.39 7.08 -27.43
N SER A 177 21.07 6.78 -28.69
CA SER A 177 21.84 7.18 -29.85
C SER A 177 20.94 7.84 -30.91
N VAL A 178 21.50 8.70 -31.75
CA VAL A 178 20.74 9.36 -32.82
C VAL A 178 21.35 8.96 -34.16
N GLU A 179 20.50 8.45 -35.05
CA GLU A 179 20.88 8.10 -36.41
C GLU A 179 20.49 9.24 -37.35
N GLN A 180 21.49 9.78 -38.05
CA GLN A 180 21.29 10.83 -39.05
C GLN A 180 21.07 10.18 -40.42
N HIS A 181 19.92 10.40 -41.05
CA HIS A 181 19.70 9.97 -42.44
C HIS A 181 20.03 11.10 -43.44
N PRO A 182 20.77 10.79 -44.54
CA PRO A 182 21.24 11.78 -45.50
C PRO A 182 20.15 12.12 -46.52
N HIS A 183 19.11 12.81 -46.06
CA HIS A 183 18.23 13.75 -46.76
C HIS A 183 16.98 13.92 -45.88
N SER A 184 17.01 15.01 -45.09
CA SER A 184 15.90 15.67 -44.39
C SER A 184 15.23 15.06 -43.16
N ASP A 185 15.67 13.97 -42.53
CA ASP A 185 15.07 13.52 -41.26
C ASP A 185 16.07 12.80 -40.33
N ALA A 186 16.22 13.24 -39.08
CA ALA A 186 17.00 12.54 -38.05
C ALA A 186 16.07 11.62 -37.24
N LEU A 187 16.43 10.33 -37.11
CA LEU A 187 15.70 9.36 -36.30
C LEU A 187 16.50 9.05 -35.04
N ILE A 188 15.81 8.82 -33.92
CA ILE A 188 16.46 8.40 -32.68
C ILE A 188 16.39 6.89 -32.58
N GLN A 189 17.54 6.26 -32.36
CA GLN A 189 17.60 4.87 -31.97
C GLN A 189 18.16 4.74 -30.55
N ALA A 190 17.37 4.23 -29.63
CA ALA A 190 17.86 3.79 -28.33
C ALA A 190 17.90 2.28 -28.34
N GLN A 191 19.00 1.74 -27.85
CA GLN A 191 19.03 0.34 -27.47
C GLN A 191 18.36 0.23 -26.11
N GLN A 192 17.16 -0.35 -26.07
CA GLN A 192 16.57 -0.78 -24.80
C GLN A 192 17.48 -1.86 -24.20
N THR A 193 18.25 -1.47 -23.19
CA THR A 193 18.65 -2.42 -22.16
C THR A 193 17.60 -2.31 -21.07
N LEU A 194 16.84 -3.40 -20.91
CA LEU A 194 16.04 -3.64 -19.71
C LEU A 194 16.93 -3.31 -18.50
N PRO A 195 16.57 -2.35 -17.63
CA PRO A 195 17.29 -2.21 -16.39
C PRO A 195 17.00 -3.45 -15.57
N ASN A 196 17.95 -4.37 -15.60
CA ASN A 196 18.10 -5.44 -14.65
C ASN A 196 18.61 -4.83 -13.34
N GLN A 197 17.94 -3.79 -12.83
CA GLN A 197 18.18 -3.22 -11.52
C GLN A 197 16.88 -2.69 -10.93
N VAL A 198 16.49 -3.39 -9.87
CA VAL A 198 15.50 -3.01 -8.86
C VAL A 198 15.96 -1.68 -8.23
N GLY A 199 15.58 -0.57 -8.87
CA GLY A 199 15.69 0.75 -8.26
C GLY A 199 14.57 0.90 -7.24
N LYS A 200 14.92 0.91 -5.95
CA LYS A 200 14.02 1.36 -4.88
C LYS A 200 13.43 2.72 -5.28
N PRO A 201 12.12 2.96 -5.06
CA PRO A 201 11.57 4.29 -5.25
C PRO A 201 12.31 5.25 -4.31
N THR A 202 12.92 6.27 -4.89
CA THR A 202 13.63 7.30 -4.12
C THR A 202 12.62 8.41 -3.79
N GLN A 203 12.30 8.48 -2.48
CA GLN A 203 11.65 9.53 -1.69
C GLN A 203 10.18 9.87 -1.96
#